data_AF-A0A524PUT3-F1
#
_entry.id   AF-A0A524PUT3-F1
#
_cell.length_a   1.000
_cell.length_b   1.000
_cell.length_c   1.000
_cell.angle_alpha   90.00
_cell.angle_beta   90.00
_cell.angle_gamma   90.00
#
_symmetry.space_group_name_H-M   'P 1'
#
loop_
_entity.id
_entity.type
_entity.pdbx_description
1 polymer ?
#
loop_
_entity_poly.entity_id
_entity_poly.type
_entity_poly.pdbx_seq_one_letter_code
_entity_poly.pdbx_strand_id
1 'polypeptide(L)'
;MDDFTIISYPGTRSDLLLSLTESRSRYMLPIGGRFRVVDFTIRNSFTSGALKTIIYSNHDDDLEEYVDRYGPFGDMKFPPIKVVTREYADIKVCYNLILESNTEYYVIYNGDNPSIIDFTKIIKKYKSRRTGAVLFRLNLDGRPTMAHTVLVSDQKTLLEVVRGAIKEKRSAPNLFEMIINILVNEGIVKGTFDAYYWPVKNVPEYYALSREIVSNRDIFGMLYHDEIIKSQISRGGFAHVSRHAKIINSFLSDSCTINGTVDNSIIYPGVEIGEHAFVRDSIILPYNRIGAGTRIIRAIIDERTDLDPESNYLNIGNQCRIGSNDEFIKNED
;
A
#
# COMPACT_ATOMS: atom_id res chain seq x y z
N MET A 1 -10.34 -17.72 -18.07
CA MET A 1 -10.27 -16.78 -16.93
C MET A 1 -11.66 -16.24 -16.72
N ASP A 2 -12.01 -15.96 -15.47
CA ASP A 2 -13.26 -15.25 -15.18
C ASP A 2 -13.15 -13.81 -15.69
N ASP A 3 -14.24 -13.26 -16.22
CA ASP A 3 -14.32 -11.90 -16.74
C ASP A 3 -14.64 -10.90 -15.61
N PHE A 4 -13.63 -10.22 -15.08
CA PHE A 4 -13.83 -9.27 -14.00
C PHE A 4 -12.88 -8.08 -13.98
N THR A 5 -13.39 -6.97 -13.44
CA THR A 5 -12.65 -5.75 -13.12
C THR A 5 -12.45 -5.62 -11.62
N ILE A 6 -11.26 -5.22 -11.19
CA ILE A 6 -10.99 -4.82 -9.81
C ILE A 6 -11.14 -3.30 -9.71
N ILE A 7 -11.85 -2.84 -8.69
CA ILE A 7 -11.89 -1.44 -8.27
C ILE A 7 -11.29 -1.35 -6.87
N SER A 8 -10.11 -0.75 -6.79
CA SER A 8 -9.44 -0.41 -5.53
C SER A 8 -9.78 1.02 -5.15
N TYR A 9 -10.26 1.25 -3.93
CA TYR A 9 -10.60 2.58 -3.45
C TYR A 9 -9.84 2.99 -2.19
N PRO A 10 -9.57 4.29 -1.98
CA PRO A 10 -8.85 4.76 -0.81
C PRO A 10 -9.78 4.82 0.39
N GLY A 11 -9.23 4.64 1.59
CA GLY A 11 -9.95 4.82 2.83
C GLY A 11 -10.22 6.29 3.10
N THR A 12 -10.93 6.57 4.19
CA THR A 12 -11.09 7.94 4.66
C THR A 12 -9.73 8.51 5.05
N ARG A 13 -9.44 9.74 4.60
CA ARG A 13 -8.24 10.46 5.03
C ARG A 13 -8.21 10.56 6.55
N SER A 14 -7.05 10.27 7.13
CA SER A 14 -6.83 10.34 8.56
C SER A 14 -5.47 10.97 8.80
N ASP A 15 -5.44 11.94 9.71
CA ASP A 15 -4.20 12.64 10.08
C ASP A 15 -3.35 11.82 11.06
N LEU A 16 -3.77 10.60 11.40
CA LEU A 16 -3.10 9.74 12.39
C LEU A 16 -1.78 9.14 11.87
N LEU A 17 -1.52 9.19 10.57
CA LEU A 17 -0.23 8.86 9.96
C LEU A 17 0.68 10.10 9.78
N LEU A 18 0.21 11.28 10.21
CA LEU A 18 0.95 12.55 10.19
C LEU A 18 1.60 12.81 8.82
N SER A 19 2.88 13.21 8.82
CA SER A 19 3.65 13.58 7.63
C SER A 19 3.75 12.46 6.60
N LEU A 20 3.67 11.17 7.02
CA LEU A 20 3.76 10.02 6.13
C LEU A 20 2.67 10.00 5.05
N THR A 21 1.55 10.68 5.28
CA THR A 21 0.42 10.78 4.34
C THR A 21 -0.01 12.23 4.08
N GLU A 22 0.81 13.21 4.43
CA GLU A 22 0.52 14.63 4.20
C GLU A 22 0.64 14.99 2.72
N SER A 23 1.74 14.55 2.09
CA SER A 23 2.08 14.83 0.68
C SER A 23 1.99 13.62 -0.25
N ARG A 24 1.47 12.49 0.24
CA ARG A 24 1.26 11.27 -0.55
C ARG A 24 -0.04 10.56 -0.18
N SER A 25 -0.61 9.85 -1.14
CA SER A 25 -1.64 8.86 -0.90
C SER A 25 -1.06 7.68 -0.11
N ARG A 26 -1.93 6.99 0.60
CA ARG A 26 -1.56 5.75 1.29
C ARG A 26 -1.06 4.65 0.36
N TYR A 27 -1.49 4.64 -0.90
CA TYR A 27 -0.97 3.73 -1.92
C TYR A 27 0.53 3.89 -2.15
N MET A 28 1.01 5.12 -2.09
CA MET A 28 2.41 5.45 -2.26
C MET A 28 3.22 5.30 -0.96
N LEU A 29 2.62 4.93 0.17
CA LEU A 29 3.41 4.76 1.40
C LEU A 29 4.42 3.60 1.27
N PRO A 30 5.74 3.82 1.48
CA PRO A 30 6.71 2.74 1.49
C PRO A 30 6.41 1.76 2.64
N ILE A 31 6.59 0.47 2.42
CA ILE A 31 6.35 -0.57 3.43
C ILE A 31 7.25 -1.79 3.24
N GLY A 32 7.60 -2.46 4.33
CA GLY A 32 8.39 -3.70 4.28
C GLY A 32 9.75 -3.50 3.61
N GLY A 33 10.45 -2.40 3.89
CA GLY A 33 11.84 -2.16 3.47
C GLY A 33 12.08 -1.94 1.98
N ARG A 34 11.16 -2.32 1.09
CA ARG A 34 11.29 -2.08 -0.34
C ARG A 34 9.98 -1.80 -1.05
N PHE A 35 8.81 -2.21 -0.56
CA PHE A 35 7.56 -2.11 -1.30
C PHE A 35 6.90 -0.73 -1.11
N ARG A 36 5.88 -0.44 -1.93
CA ARG A 36 4.80 0.51 -1.63
C ARG A 36 3.49 -0.25 -1.42
N VAL A 37 2.53 0.35 -0.75
CA VAL A 37 1.22 -0.29 -0.52
C VAL A 37 0.52 -0.66 -1.84
N VAL A 38 0.68 0.14 -2.90
CA VAL A 38 0.11 -0.15 -4.23
C VAL A 38 0.63 -1.47 -4.83
N ASP A 39 1.84 -1.89 -4.49
CA ASP A 39 2.45 -3.12 -5.01
C ASP A 39 1.58 -4.34 -4.72
N PHE A 40 0.91 -4.34 -3.55
CA PHE A 40 -0.02 -5.38 -3.13
C PHE A 40 -1.28 -5.40 -4.01
N THR A 41 -1.80 -4.23 -4.37
CA THR A 41 -2.95 -4.10 -5.27
C THR A 41 -2.61 -4.62 -6.67
N ILE A 42 -1.44 -4.24 -7.20
CA ILE A 42 -0.95 -4.69 -8.51
C ILE A 42 -0.74 -6.21 -8.51
N ARG A 43 -0.12 -6.75 -7.45
CA ARG A 43 0.07 -8.19 -7.27
C ARG A 43 -1.25 -8.94 -7.21
N ASN A 44 -2.23 -8.48 -6.44
CA ASN A 44 -3.55 -9.11 -6.35
C ASN A 44 -4.29 -9.09 -7.70
N SER A 45 -4.16 -7.99 -8.45
CA SER A 45 -4.68 -7.85 -9.81
C SER A 45 -4.07 -8.87 -10.77
N PHE A 46 -2.74 -8.93 -10.83
CA PHE A 46 -2.02 -9.82 -11.74
C PHE A 46 -2.27 -11.29 -11.41
N THR A 47 -2.09 -11.69 -10.15
CA THR A 47 -2.24 -13.09 -9.71
C THR A 47 -3.65 -13.62 -9.85
N SER A 48 -4.66 -12.76 -9.72
CA SER A 48 -6.06 -13.15 -9.89
C SER A 48 -6.50 -13.16 -11.37
N GLY A 49 -5.65 -12.66 -12.28
CA GLY A 49 -5.96 -12.57 -13.71
C GLY A 49 -7.08 -11.59 -14.02
N ALA A 50 -7.12 -10.44 -13.33
CA ALA A 50 -8.10 -9.40 -13.63
C ALA A 50 -7.99 -8.93 -15.09
N LEU A 51 -9.11 -8.61 -15.74
CA LEU A 51 -9.05 -8.03 -17.08
C LEU A 51 -8.66 -6.56 -17.07
N LYS A 52 -8.99 -5.88 -15.97
CA LYS A 52 -8.69 -4.46 -15.74
C LYS A 52 -8.69 -4.19 -14.25
N THR A 53 -7.84 -3.25 -13.85
CA THR A 53 -7.83 -2.73 -12.48
C THR A 53 -7.97 -1.23 -12.51
N ILE A 54 -8.85 -0.69 -11.66
CA ILE A 54 -9.08 0.74 -11.52
C ILE A 54 -8.71 1.10 -10.09
N ILE A 55 -7.73 2.00 -9.94
CA ILE A 55 -7.27 2.47 -8.63
C ILE A 55 -7.73 3.90 -8.45
N TYR A 56 -8.65 4.10 -7.53
CA TYR A 56 -9.02 5.43 -7.07
C TYR A 56 -8.01 5.88 -6.01
N SER A 57 -7.46 7.06 -6.17
CA SER A 57 -6.58 7.71 -5.19
C SER A 57 -7.15 9.06 -4.81
N ASN A 58 -7.00 9.43 -3.55
CA ASN A 58 -7.45 10.72 -3.04
C ASN A 58 -6.33 11.77 -3.07
N HIS A 59 -5.19 11.49 -3.71
CA HIS A 59 -4.06 12.39 -3.85
C HIS A 59 -3.45 12.33 -5.26
N ASP A 60 -2.76 13.41 -5.65
CA ASP A 60 -2.04 13.54 -6.92
C ASP A 60 -0.54 13.47 -6.61
N ASP A 61 0.00 12.25 -6.58
CA ASP A 61 1.32 11.88 -6.03
C ASP A 61 2.11 10.94 -6.96
N ASP A 62 1.95 11.14 -8.27
CA ASP A 62 2.61 10.35 -9.31
C ASP A 62 2.33 8.84 -9.23
N LEU A 63 1.23 8.45 -8.57
CA LEU A 63 0.79 7.06 -8.49
C LEU A 63 0.58 6.44 -9.87
N GLU A 64 0.04 7.21 -10.83
CA GLU A 64 -0.12 6.76 -12.22
C GLU A 64 1.24 6.43 -12.84
N GLU A 65 2.23 7.32 -12.72
CA GLU A 65 3.58 7.08 -13.22
C GLU A 65 4.25 5.87 -12.52
N TYR A 66 4.07 5.74 -11.21
CA TYR A 66 4.59 4.60 -10.45
C TYR A 66 4.01 3.27 -10.94
N VAL A 67 2.71 3.24 -11.21
CA VAL A 67 2.01 2.06 -11.74
C VAL A 67 2.37 1.80 -13.20
N ASP A 68 2.59 2.82 -14.02
CA ASP A 68 3.03 2.64 -15.41
C ASP A 68 4.44 2.05 -15.51
N ARG A 69 5.30 2.32 -14.51
CA ARG A 69 6.59 1.63 -14.36
C ARG A 69 6.43 0.16 -13.99
N TYR A 70 5.30 -0.25 -13.41
CA TYR A 70 4.82 -1.64 -13.41
C TYR A 70 4.30 -2.03 -14.82
N GLY A 71 5.14 -1.81 -15.84
CA GLY A 71 4.91 -2.26 -17.21
C GLY A 71 5.21 -3.76 -17.37
N PRO A 72 4.98 -4.35 -18.56
CA PRO A 72 5.16 -5.78 -18.77
C PRO A 72 6.56 -6.23 -18.34
N PHE A 73 6.66 -7.00 -17.25
CA PHE A 73 7.93 -7.59 -16.83
C PHE A 73 8.31 -8.68 -17.83
N GLY A 74 9.17 -8.35 -18.79
CA GLY A 74 9.54 -9.26 -19.89
C GLY A 74 8.34 -9.52 -20.80
N ASP A 75 8.01 -10.80 -21.01
CA ASP A 75 6.88 -11.23 -21.87
C ASP A 75 5.52 -11.28 -21.12
N MET A 76 5.47 -10.89 -19.85
CA MET A 76 4.25 -10.96 -19.04
C MET A 76 3.29 -9.81 -19.36
N LYS A 77 2.08 -10.13 -19.84
CA LYS A 77 1.03 -9.14 -20.06
C LYS A 77 0.29 -8.83 -18.75
N PHE A 78 0.57 -7.67 -18.17
CA PHE A 78 -0.16 -7.18 -16.99
C PHE A 78 -1.58 -6.74 -17.36
N PRO A 79 -2.56 -6.89 -16.44
CA PRO A 79 -3.85 -6.24 -16.59
C PRO A 79 -3.66 -4.73 -16.75
N PRO A 80 -4.36 -4.05 -17.68
CA PRO A 80 -4.35 -2.60 -17.74
C PRO A 80 -4.82 -2.03 -16.40
N ILE A 81 -4.04 -1.11 -15.85
CA ILE A 81 -4.35 -0.40 -14.62
C ILE A 81 -4.67 1.04 -14.97
N LYS A 82 -5.80 1.56 -14.48
CA LYS A 82 -6.19 2.96 -14.63
C LYS A 82 -6.22 3.62 -13.26
N VAL A 83 -5.49 4.72 -13.10
CA VAL A 83 -5.51 5.51 -11.86
C VAL A 83 -6.50 6.67 -12.02
N VAL A 84 -7.28 6.96 -10.96
CA VAL A 84 -8.25 8.05 -10.92
C VAL A 84 -7.99 8.90 -9.68
N THR A 85 -7.43 10.10 -9.87
CA THR A 85 -7.02 11.01 -8.78
C THR A 85 -8.00 12.18 -8.60
N ARG A 86 -8.18 13.03 -9.62
CA ARG A 86 -8.91 14.31 -9.49
C ARG A 86 -10.42 14.15 -9.30
N GLU A 87 -11.01 13.18 -9.97
CA GLU A 87 -12.46 12.93 -9.96
C GLU A 87 -12.81 11.68 -9.16
N TYR A 88 -11.99 11.34 -8.15
CA TYR A 88 -12.09 10.07 -7.43
C TYR A 88 -13.42 9.88 -6.68
N ALA A 89 -14.07 10.98 -6.30
CA ALA A 89 -15.37 10.98 -5.64
C ALA A 89 -16.55 11.22 -6.61
N ASP A 90 -16.29 11.43 -7.91
CA ASP A 90 -17.36 11.65 -8.89
C ASP A 90 -18.01 10.31 -9.30
N ILE A 91 -19.27 10.16 -8.90
CA ILE A 91 -20.08 8.99 -9.21
C ILE A 91 -20.32 8.80 -10.72
N LYS A 92 -20.33 9.87 -11.51
CA LYS A 92 -20.47 9.78 -12.98
C LYS A 92 -19.22 9.20 -13.61
N VAL A 93 -18.04 9.55 -13.11
CA VAL A 93 -16.78 8.94 -13.53
C VAL A 93 -16.79 7.45 -13.21
N CYS A 94 -17.24 7.06 -12.01
CA CYS A 94 -17.44 5.65 -11.65
C CYS A 94 -18.41 4.93 -12.60
N TYR A 95 -19.58 5.52 -12.88
CA TYR A 95 -20.56 4.96 -13.82
C TYR A 95 -19.97 4.73 -15.22
N ASN A 96 -19.28 5.73 -15.77
CA ASN A 96 -18.67 5.64 -17.09
C ASN A 96 -17.58 4.57 -17.12
N LEU A 97 -16.74 4.48 -16.08
CA LEU A 97 -15.70 3.46 -15.99
C LEU A 97 -16.25 2.04 -15.89
N ILE A 98 -17.37 1.84 -15.19
CA ILE A 98 -18.06 0.55 -15.14
C ILE A 98 -18.59 0.19 -16.55
N LEU A 99 -19.24 1.14 -17.24
CA LEU A 99 -19.73 0.92 -18.61
C LEU A 99 -18.59 0.63 -19.61
N GLU A 100 -17.52 1.41 -19.57
CA GLU A 100 -16.35 1.26 -20.46
C GLU A 100 -15.61 -0.04 -20.24
N SER A 101 -15.49 -0.48 -18.98
CA SER A 101 -14.77 -1.72 -18.65
C SER A 101 -15.54 -2.95 -19.11
N ASN A 102 -16.88 -2.90 -19.07
CA ASN A 102 -17.78 -3.91 -19.63
C ASN A 102 -17.45 -5.36 -19.26
N THR A 103 -17.10 -5.60 -18.00
CA THR A 103 -16.80 -6.95 -17.49
C THR A 103 -18.01 -7.56 -16.79
N GLU A 104 -18.09 -8.89 -16.74
CA GLU A 104 -19.23 -9.59 -16.11
C GLU A 104 -19.32 -9.30 -14.60
N TYR A 105 -18.18 -9.29 -13.91
CA TYR A 105 -18.10 -9.09 -12.46
C TYR A 105 -17.20 -7.93 -12.06
N TYR A 106 -17.47 -7.37 -10.88
CA TYR A 106 -16.68 -6.31 -10.27
C TYR A 106 -16.31 -6.70 -8.85
N VAL A 107 -15.03 -6.56 -8.53
CA VAL A 107 -14.51 -6.74 -7.17
C VAL A 107 -14.11 -5.37 -6.64
N ILE A 108 -14.77 -4.90 -5.59
CA ILE A 108 -14.60 -3.57 -5.02
C ILE A 108 -14.06 -3.71 -3.60
N TYR A 109 -12.89 -3.14 -3.32
CA TYR A 109 -12.24 -3.24 -2.02
C TYR A 109 -11.35 -2.05 -1.69
N ASN A 110 -11.07 -1.86 -0.41
CA ASN A 110 -10.15 -0.84 0.06
C ASN A 110 -8.69 -1.31 -0.07
N GLY A 111 -7.99 -0.85 -1.11
CA GLY A 111 -6.64 -1.32 -1.44
C GLY A 111 -5.49 -0.41 -1.00
N ASP A 112 -5.77 0.66 -0.26
CA ASP A 112 -4.75 1.54 0.34
C ASP A 112 -4.22 1.04 1.70
N ASN A 113 -4.44 -0.25 1.96
CA ASN A 113 -3.85 -1.05 3.01
C ASN A 113 -3.17 -2.28 2.38
N PRO A 114 -2.00 -2.71 2.89
CA PRO A 114 -1.37 -3.95 2.43
C PRO A 114 -2.31 -5.14 2.55
N SER A 115 -2.39 -5.95 1.50
CA SER A 115 -3.25 -7.13 1.49
C SER A 115 -2.81 -8.17 0.47
N ILE A 116 -3.04 -9.45 0.76
CA ILE A 116 -2.86 -10.56 -0.17
C ILE A 116 -4.18 -11.28 -0.28
N ILE A 117 -4.83 -11.11 -1.43
CA ILE A 117 -6.19 -11.58 -1.67
C ILE A 117 -6.23 -12.34 -3.00
N ASP A 118 -6.77 -13.56 -2.96
CA ASP A 118 -7.04 -14.37 -4.14
C ASP A 118 -8.47 -14.07 -4.62
N PHE A 119 -8.60 -13.09 -5.53
CA PHE A 119 -9.91 -12.67 -6.03
C PHE A 119 -10.57 -13.73 -6.91
N THR A 120 -9.81 -14.63 -7.54
CA THR A 120 -10.36 -15.78 -8.27
C THR A 120 -11.17 -16.68 -7.34
N LYS A 121 -10.69 -16.94 -6.11
CA LYS A 121 -11.45 -17.70 -5.10
C LYS A 121 -12.67 -16.94 -4.59
N ILE A 122 -12.58 -15.61 -4.40
CA ILE A 122 -13.74 -14.79 -4.00
C ILE A 122 -14.85 -14.87 -5.07
N ILE A 123 -14.49 -14.70 -6.34
CA ILE A 123 -15.44 -14.76 -7.46
C ILE A 123 -16.10 -16.13 -7.57
N LYS A 124 -15.34 -17.23 -7.43
CA LYS A 124 -15.90 -18.58 -7.38
C LYS A 124 -16.93 -18.73 -6.24
N LYS A 125 -16.63 -18.18 -5.06
CA LYS A 125 -17.55 -18.19 -3.91
C LYS A 125 -18.79 -17.34 -4.18
N TYR A 126 -18.65 -16.18 -4.82
CA TYR A 126 -19.77 -15.32 -5.26
C TYR A 126 -20.69 -16.06 -6.24
N LYS A 127 -20.15 -16.67 -7.31
CA LYS A 127 -20.92 -17.40 -8.33
C LYS A 127 -21.80 -18.51 -7.76
N SER A 128 -21.38 -19.14 -6.66
CA SER A 128 -22.16 -20.17 -5.97
C SER A 128 -23.45 -19.66 -5.30
N ARG A 129 -23.55 -18.35 -5.03
CA ARG A 129 -24.66 -17.74 -4.28
C ARG A 129 -25.87 -17.36 -5.14
N ARG A 130 -25.70 -17.24 -6.47
CA ARG A 130 -26.75 -16.82 -7.43
C ARG A 130 -27.47 -15.53 -7.03
N THR A 131 -26.71 -14.51 -6.64
CA THR A 131 -27.19 -13.19 -6.17
C THR A 131 -26.47 -12.08 -6.93
N GLY A 132 -27.09 -10.91 -7.08
CA GLY A 132 -26.47 -9.80 -7.83
C GLY A 132 -25.27 -9.14 -7.15
N ALA A 133 -25.16 -9.23 -5.82
CA ALA A 133 -24.03 -8.74 -5.05
C ALA A 133 -23.84 -9.52 -3.73
N VAL A 134 -22.59 -9.63 -3.27
CA VAL A 134 -22.21 -10.23 -1.99
C VAL A 134 -21.12 -9.39 -1.33
N LEU A 135 -21.29 -9.11 -0.04
CA LEU A 135 -20.27 -8.46 0.79
C LEU A 135 -19.52 -9.51 1.61
N PHE A 136 -18.24 -9.73 1.29
CA PHE A 136 -17.36 -10.63 2.03
C PHE A 136 -16.61 -9.87 3.12
N ARG A 137 -16.73 -10.31 4.38
CA ARG A 137 -15.86 -9.88 5.48
C ARG A 137 -14.56 -10.68 5.45
N LEU A 138 -13.44 -9.97 5.51
CA LEU A 138 -12.11 -10.59 5.52
C LEU A 138 -11.75 -11.10 6.91
N ASN A 139 -11.28 -12.33 6.99
CA ASN A 139 -10.74 -12.96 8.19
C ASN A 139 -9.24 -13.20 8.03
N LEU A 140 -8.48 -13.01 9.10
CA LEU A 140 -7.04 -13.28 9.13
C LEU A 140 -6.77 -14.50 10.03
N ASP A 141 -6.45 -15.64 9.42
CA ASP A 141 -6.03 -16.89 10.10
C ASP A 141 -6.86 -17.26 11.35
N GLY A 142 -8.19 -17.13 11.26
CA GLY A 142 -9.11 -17.45 12.36
C GLY A 142 -9.05 -16.52 13.57
N ARG A 143 -8.26 -15.44 13.54
CA ARG A 143 -8.25 -14.40 14.56
C ARG A 143 -9.30 -13.32 14.23
N PRO A 144 -10.10 -12.89 15.21
CA PRO A 144 -11.07 -11.82 15.00
C PRO A 144 -10.32 -10.50 14.74
N THR A 145 -10.44 -9.98 13.53
CA THR A 145 -10.02 -8.62 13.18
C THR A 145 -11.23 -7.69 13.17
N MET A 146 -10.98 -6.37 13.23
CA MET A 146 -11.98 -5.39 12.82
C MET A 146 -12.25 -5.65 11.32
N ALA A 147 -13.35 -6.31 11.00
CA ALA A 147 -13.55 -6.88 9.67
C ALA A 147 -13.54 -5.81 8.57
N HIS A 148 -12.60 -5.93 7.62
CA HIS A 148 -12.62 -5.21 6.35
C HIS A 148 -13.45 -5.98 5.33
N THR A 149 -13.95 -5.30 4.30
CA THR A 149 -14.88 -5.92 3.34
C THR A 149 -14.42 -5.86 1.90
N VAL A 150 -14.78 -6.90 1.15
CA VAL A 150 -14.70 -6.96 -0.31
C VAL A 150 -16.12 -7.15 -0.84
N LEU A 151 -16.58 -6.20 -1.65
CA LEU A 151 -17.84 -6.32 -2.35
C LEU A 151 -17.59 -6.99 -3.71
N VAL A 152 -18.38 -8.01 -4.03
CA VAL A 152 -18.43 -8.57 -5.38
C VAL A 152 -19.84 -8.42 -5.93
N SER A 153 -19.95 -7.91 -7.14
CA SER A 153 -21.23 -7.66 -7.82
C SER A 153 -21.15 -8.06 -9.28
N ASP A 154 -22.28 -8.46 -9.87
CA ASP A 154 -22.43 -8.41 -11.32
C ASP A 154 -22.56 -6.95 -11.80
N GLN A 155 -22.26 -6.73 -13.07
CA GLN A 155 -22.31 -5.40 -13.67
C GLN A 155 -23.69 -4.75 -13.58
N LYS A 156 -24.75 -5.53 -13.81
CA LYS A 156 -26.13 -5.02 -13.87
C LYS A 156 -26.53 -4.40 -12.53
N THR A 157 -26.34 -5.15 -11.45
CA THR A 157 -26.66 -4.74 -10.08
C THR A 157 -25.84 -3.51 -9.69
N LEU A 158 -24.54 -3.50 -10.00
CA LEU A 158 -23.68 -2.36 -9.70
C LEU A 158 -24.12 -1.09 -10.45
N LEU A 159 -24.42 -1.20 -11.75
CA LEU A 159 -24.91 -0.07 -12.55
C LEU A 159 -26.28 0.43 -12.09
N GLU A 160 -27.18 -0.45 -11.66
CA GLU A 160 -28.48 -0.06 -11.11
C GLU A 160 -28.33 0.81 -9.87
N VAL A 161 -27.45 0.41 -8.94
CA VAL A 161 -27.14 1.18 -7.72
C VAL A 161 -26.49 2.52 -8.03
N VAL A 162 -25.45 2.52 -8.87
CA VAL A 162 -24.73 3.75 -9.25
C VAL A 162 -25.66 4.71 -9.98
N ARG A 163 -26.50 4.22 -10.90
CA ARG A 163 -27.51 5.02 -11.62
C ARG A 163 -28.56 5.58 -10.68
N GLY A 164 -29.04 4.79 -9.72
CA GLY A 164 -29.98 5.24 -8.69
C GLY A 164 -29.39 6.41 -7.87
N ALA A 165 -28.16 6.25 -7.40
CA ALA A 165 -27.45 7.29 -6.67
C ALA A 165 -27.24 8.57 -7.51
N ILE A 166 -26.94 8.46 -8.81
CA ILE A 166 -26.87 9.61 -9.73
C ILE A 166 -28.23 10.31 -9.84
N LYS A 167 -29.32 9.56 -10.04
CA LYS A 167 -30.69 10.11 -10.17
C LYS A 167 -31.12 10.87 -8.91
N GLU A 168 -30.74 10.34 -7.76
CA GLU A 168 -30.99 10.95 -6.45
C GLU A 168 -30.00 12.07 -6.09
N LYS A 169 -29.04 12.38 -6.97
CA LYS A 169 -27.99 13.40 -6.76
C LYS A 169 -27.19 13.15 -5.48
N ARG A 170 -26.98 11.88 -5.10
CA ARG A 170 -26.16 11.53 -3.95
C ARG A 170 -24.70 11.87 -4.22
N SER A 171 -24.02 12.36 -3.19
CA SER A 171 -22.59 12.63 -3.20
C SER A 171 -22.02 12.31 -1.81
N ALA A 172 -20.84 11.71 -1.78
CA ALA A 172 -20.11 11.41 -0.56
C ALA A 172 -18.60 11.50 -0.82
N PRO A 173 -17.80 12.00 0.13
CA PRO A 173 -16.34 11.97 0.01
C PRO A 173 -15.80 10.54 -0.20
N ASN A 174 -16.43 9.55 0.43
CA ASN A 174 -16.13 8.13 0.26
C ASN A 174 -17.19 7.48 -0.66
N LEU A 175 -17.01 7.63 -1.97
CA LEU A 175 -17.94 7.14 -3.00
C LEU A 175 -18.27 5.65 -2.83
N PHE A 176 -17.25 4.80 -2.65
CA PHE A 176 -17.44 3.35 -2.59
C PHE A 176 -18.08 2.88 -1.29
N GLU A 177 -17.79 3.53 -0.17
CA GLU A 177 -18.51 3.27 1.09
C GLU A 177 -19.99 3.63 0.95
N MET A 178 -20.33 4.73 0.25
CA MET A 178 -21.72 5.05 -0.06
C MET A 178 -22.39 3.97 -0.91
N ILE A 179 -21.73 3.50 -1.98
CA ILE A 179 -22.25 2.42 -2.84
C ILE A 179 -22.46 1.13 -2.04
N ILE A 180 -21.47 0.72 -1.24
CA ILE A 180 -21.55 -0.46 -0.37
C ILE A 180 -22.70 -0.32 0.62
N ASN A 181 -22.86 0.85 1.24
CA ASN A 181 -23.95 1.10 2.20
C ASN A 181 -25.35 1.04 1.55
N ILE A 182 -25.51 1.50 0.31
CA ILE A 182 -26.76 1.36 -0.44
C ILE A 182 -27.10 -0.12 -0.60
N LEU A 183 -26.16 -0.91 -1.12
CA LEU A 183 -26.34 -2.35 -1.31
C LEU A 183 -26.62 -3.08 0.01
N VAL A 184 -25.91 -2.73 1.09
CA VAL A 184 -26.15 -3.30 2.43
C VAL A 184 -27.57 -3.00 2.91
N ASN A 185 -28.08 -1.79 2.69
CA ASN A 185 -29.44 -1.40 3.05
C ASN A 185 -30.51 -2.08 2.18
N GLU A 186 -30.18 -2.45 0.94
CA GLU A 186 -31.01 -3.30 0.07
C GLU A 186 -30.99 -4.78 0.47
N GLY A 187 -30.15 -5.17 1.45
CA GLY A 187 -30.15 -6.51 2.03
C GLY A 187 -29.31 -7.53 1.26
N ILE A 188 -28.21 -7.10 0.61
CA ILE A 188 -27.30 -8.03 -0.07
C ILE A 188 -26.77 -9.13 0.86
N VAL A 189 -26.45 -10.28 0.28
CA VAL A 189 -25.92 -11.43 1.01
C VAL A 189 -24.55 -11.08 1.59
N LYS A 190 -24.31 -11.53 2.82
CA LYS A 190 -23.03 -11.36 3.52
C LYS A 190 -22.31 -12.71 3.62
N GLY A 191 -21.00 -12.69 3.44
CA GLY A 191 -20.14 -13.86 3.59
C GLY A 191 -18.86 -13.53 4.33
N THR A 192 -18.02 -14.54 4.55
CA THR A 192 -16.66 -14.38 5.05
C THR A 192 -15.67 -14.87 4.00
N PHE A 193 -14.43 -14.39 4.03
CA PHE A 193 -13.35 -14.86 3.18
C PHE A 193 -12.01 -14.71 3.89
N ASP A 194 -11.17 -15.74 3.85
CA ASP A 194 -9.87 -15.71 4.51
C ASP A 194 -8.85 -15.04 3.59
N ALA A 195 -8.18 -14.01 4.10
CA ALA A 195 -7.16 -13.25 3.38
C ALA A 195 -6.23 -12.52 4.34
N TYR A 196 -5.01 -12.23 3.89
CA TYR A 196 -4.15 -11.31 4.62
C TYR A 196 -4.57 -9.88 4.30
N TYR A 197 -4.89 -9.12 5.34
CA TYR A 197 -5.26 -7.71 5.23
C TYR A 197 -4.77 -6.99 6.47
N TRP A 198 -3.85 -6.04 6.30
CA TRP A 198 -3.21 -5.34 7.40
C TRP A 198 -3.67 -3.88 7.43
N PRO A 199 -4.67 -3.55 8.27
CA PRO A 199 -5.08 -2.18 8.42
C PRO A 199 -4.02 -1.39 9.18
N VAL A 200 -3.55 -0.32 8.56
CA VAL A 200 -2.64 0.63 9.20
C VAL A 200 -3.41 1.92 9.48
N LYS A 201 -3.56 2.29 10.74
CA LYS A 201 -4.32 3.49 11.12
C LYS A 201 -3.45 4.63 11.61
N ASN A 202 -2.28 4.33 12.14
CA ASN A 202 -1.44 5.29 12.85
C ASN A 202 0.05 4.90 12.78
N VAL A 203 0.92 5.79 13.23
CA VAL A 203 2.38 5.64 13.13
C VAL A 203 2.91 4.38 13.86
N PRO A 204 2.49 4.06 15.11
CA PRO A 204 2.87 2.81 15.77
C PRO A 204 2.42 1.54 15.04
N GLU A 205 1.20 1.51 14.49
CA GLU A 205 0.73 0.38 13.68
C GLU A 205 1.55 0.23 12.40
N TYR A 206 1.89 1.33 11.73
CA TYR A 206 2.77 1.33 10.57
C TYR A 206 4.17 0.81 10.89
N TYR A 207 4.74 1.27 12.01
CA TYR A 207 6.03 0.81 12.52
C TYR A 207 6.01 -0.69 12.82
N ALA A 208 5.01 -1.14 13.58
CA ALA A 208 4.85 -2.54 13.97
C ALA A 208 4.70 -3.46 12.75
N LEU A 209 3.86 -3.09 11.78
CA LEU A 209 3.66 -3.86 10.56
C LEU A 209 4.93 -3.93 9.71
N SER A 210 5.62 -2.80 9.52
CA SER A 210 6.87 -2.77 8.76
C SER A 210 7.93 -3.69 9.39
N ARG A 211 8.01 -3.71 10.72
CA ARG A 211 8.87 -4.60 11.50
C ARG A 211 8.44 -6.06 11.38
N GLU A 212 7.14 -6.34 11.42
CA GLU A 212 6.60 -7.69 11.27
C GLU A 212 6.94 -8.26 9.89
N ILE A 213 6.76 -7.49 8.82
CA ILE A 213 7.07 -7.92 7.44
C ILE A 213 8.53 -8.38 7.30
N VAL A 214 9.48 -7.68 7.91
CA VAL A 214 10.91 -8.01 7.79
C VAL A 214 11.39 -9.09 8.76
N SER A 215 10.66 -9.35 9.85
CA SER A 215 11.11 -10.25 10.93
C SER A 215 10.34 -11.56 10.99
N ASN A 216 9.08 -11.60 10.55
CA ASN A 216 8.28 -12.81 10.47
C ASN A 216 8.68 -13.60 9.22
N ARG A 217 9.26 -14.80 9.40
CA ARG A 217 9.75 -15.63 8.29
C ARG A 217 8.69 -15.99 7.27
N ASP A 218 7.45 -16.21 7.68
CA ASP A 218 6.38 -16.65 6.79
C ASP A 218 5.91 -15.48 5.92
N ILE A 219 5.69 -14.31 6.53
CA ILE A 219 5.34 -13.07 5.81
C ILE A 219 6.51 -12.65 4.90
N PHE A 220 7.73 -12.70 5.41
CA PHE A 220 8.93 -12.39 4.64
C PHE A 220 9.05 -13.31 3.43
N GLY A 221 8.98 -14.63 3.61
CA GLY A 221 9.06 -15.59 2.52
C GLY A 221 7.95 -15.41 1.50
N MET A 222 6.73 -15.14 1.95
CA MET A 222 5.57 -14.89 1.10
C MET A 222 5.73 -13.63 0.25
N LEU A 223 6.31 -12.54 0.78
CA LEU A 223 6.43 -11.27 0.07
C LEU A 223 7.72 -11.15 -0.74
N TYR A 224 8.86 -11.58 -0.19
CA TYR A 224 10.18 -11.36 -0.80
C TYR A 224 10.58 -12.44 -1.80
N HIS A 225 9.92 -13.60 -1.79
CA HIS A 225 10.08 -14.63 -2.81
C HIS A 225 8.93 -14.64 -3.83
N ASP A 226 7.96 -13.73 -3.73
CA ASP A 226 6.91 -13.58 -4.74
C ASP A 226 7.50 -12.82 -5.94
N GLU A 227 7.65 -13.52 -7.07
CA GLU A 227 8.21 -12.97 -8.30
C GLU A 227 7.33 -11.87 -8.93
N ILE A 228 6.10 -11.70 -8.45
CA ILE A 228 5.11 -10.77 -9.00
C ILE A 228 5.16 -9.43 -8.28
N ILE A 229 5.44 -9.41 -6.98
CA ILE A 229 5.55 -8.17 -6.21
C ILE A 229 6.96 -7.58 -6.35
N LYS A 230 7.15 -6.77 -7.40
CA LYS A 230 8.44 -6.14 -7.71
C LYS A 230 8.39 -4.64 -7.48
N SER A 231 8.84 -4.21 -6.30
CA SER A 231 8.96 -2.79 -5.99
C SER A 231 9.70 -1.99 -7.07
N GLN A 232 9.18 -0.80 -7.37
CA GLN A 232 9.84 0.21 -8.20
C GLN A 232 10.61 1.25 -7.38
N ILE A 233 10.79 1.03 -6.08
CA ILE A 233 11.76 1.78 -5.26
C ILE A 233 13.14 1.18 -5.54
N SER A 234 13.76 1.50 -6.67
CA SER A 234 15.07 0.97 -7.01
C SER A 234 16.02 2.08 -7.45
N ARG A 235 17.22 2.10 -6.86
CA ARG A 235 18.38 2.83 -7.39
C ARG A 235 19.40 1.91 -8.07
N GLY A 236 19.13 0.60 -8.12
CA GLY A 236 20.07 -0.39 -8.64
C GLY A 236 21.37 -0.49 -7.82
N GLY A 237 22.08 -1.62 -7.96
CA GLY A 237 23.36 -1.82 -7.30
C GLY A 237 23.28 -2.40 -5.89
N PHE A 238 24.43 -2.48 -5.24
CA PHE A 238 24.59 -3.18 -3.96
C PHE A 238 24.60 -2.20 -2.79
N ALA A 239 24.21 -2.67 -1.62
CA ALA A 239 24.47 -1.95 -0.39
C ALA A 239 26.00 -1.91 -0.12
N HIS A 240 26.52 -0.73 0.20
CA HIS A 240 27.89 -0.53 0.60
C HIS A 240 27.98 -0.35 2.12
N VAL A 241 28.68 -1.26 2.79
CA VAL A 241 28.91 -1.22 4.23
C VAL A 241 30.40 -0.98 4.48
N SER A 242 30.73 0.12 5.13
CA SER A 242 32.12 0.51 5.36
C SER A 242 32.81 -0.39 6.39
N ARG A 243 34.15 -0.38 6.41
CA ARG A 243 34.98 -1.21 7.30
C ARG A 243 34.63 -1.09 8.80
N HIS A 244 34.08 0.05 9.23
CA HIS A 244 33.78 0.35 10.63
C HIS A 244 32.29 0.40 10.93
N ALA A 245 31.46 0.21 9.90
CA ALA A 245 30.02 0.17 10.07
C ALA A 245 29.61 -1.09 10.83
N LYS A 246 28.53 -0.98 11.60
CA LYS A 246 27.98 -2.09 12.40
C LYS A 246 26.50 -2.22 12.11
N ILE A 247 26.09 -3.38 11.64
CA ILE A 247 24.69 -3.70 11.36
C ILE A 247 24.26 -4.82 12.30
N ILE A 248 23.26 -4.56 13.14
CA ILE A 248 22.79 -5.49 14.18
C ILE A 248 21.28 -5.62 14.03
N ASN A 249 20.77 -6.84 13.88
CA ASN A 249 19.31 -7.13 13.84
C ASN A 249 18.51 -6.20 12.90
N SER A 250 19.11 -5.80 11.78
CA SER A 250 18.56 -4.75 10.92
C SER A 250 18.33 -5.26 9.50
N PHE A 251 17.33 -4.69 8.84
CA PHE A 251 17.05 -4.93 7.44
C PHE A 251 17.66 -3.80 6.59
N LEU A 252 18.52 -4.16 5.63
CA LEU A 252 19.20 -3.24 4.73
C LEU A 252 18.80 -3.50 3.30
N SER A 253 18.27 -2.48 2.63
CA SER A 253 17.91 -2.54 1.21
C SER A 253 19.08 -2.21 0.29
N ASP A 254 18.86 -2.33 -1.01
CA ASP A 254 19.81 -2.02 -2.07
C ASP A 254 20.23 -0.55 -2.09
N SER A 255 21.37 -0.28 -2.72
CA SER A 255 21.93 1.07 -2.91
C SER A 255 22.17 1.88 -1.63
N CYS A 256 22.14 1.25 -0.45
CA CYS A 256 22.40 1.93 0.80
C CYS A 256 23.91 2.13 1.01
N THR A 257 24.32 3.26 1.59
CA THR A 257 25.72 3.49 1.99
C THR A 257 25.79 3.68 3.50
N ILE A 258 26.39 2.73 4.22
CA ILE A 258 26.42 2.74 5.68
C ILE A 258 27.85 2.90 6.19
N ASN A 259 28.12 4.03 6.83
CA ASN A 259 29.37 4.33 7.51
C ASN A 259 29.25 4.35 9.04
N GLY A 260 28.02 4.28 9.57
CA GLY A 260 27.70 4.33 10.99
C GLY A 260 27.27 2.99 11.60
N THR A 261 26.57 3.06 12.74
CA THR A 261 25.95 1.91 13.40
C THR A 261 24.44 1.92 13.19
N VAL A 262 23.90 0.80 12.74
CA VAL A 262 22.46 0.56 12.55
C VAL A 262 22.07 -0.65 13.38
N ASP A 263 21.17 -0.45 14.32
CA ASP A 263 20.72 -1.49 15.26
C ASP A 263 19.20 -1.58 15.25
N ASN A 264 18.67 -2.79 15.12
CA ASN A 264 17.24 -3.07 15.19
C ASN A 264 16.38 -2.17 14.28
N SER A 265 16.84 -1.86 13.06
CA SER A 265 16.24 -0.83 12.20
C SER A 265 15.99 -1.32 10.77
N ILE A 266 15.13 -0.62 10.03
CA ILE A 266 14.83 -0.88 8.61
C ILE A 266 15.35 0.29 7.79
N ILE A 267 16.25 0.02 6.86
CA ILE A 267 16.87 1.01 5.99
C ILE A 267 16.43 0.77 4.54
N TYR A 268 15.68 1.73 3.99
CA TYR A 268 15.14 1.65 2.63
C TYR A 268 16.18 1.98 1.55
N PRO A 269 15.89 1.70 0.27
CA PRO A 269 16.82 1.89 -0.81
C PRO A 269 17.38 3.31 -0.91
N GLY A 270 18.67 3.40 -1.24
CA GLY A 270 19.36 4.67 -1.49
C GLY A 270 19.63 5.52 -0.24
N VAL A 271 19.46 4.98 0.96
CA VAL A 271 19.76 5.69 2.21
C VAL A 271 21.28 5.74 2.45
N GLU A 272 21.78 6.90 2.84
CA GLU A 272 23.17 7.14 3.20
C GLU A 272 23.28 7.52 4.69
N ILE A 273 24.14 6.81 5.43
CA ILE A 273 24.38 7.03 6.86
C ILE A 273 25.85 7.36 7.09
N GLY A 274 26.10 8.59 7.56
CA GLY A 274 27.45 9.12 7.81
C GLY A 274 28.21 8.42 8.93
N GLU A 275 29.51 8.69 8.98
CA GLU A 275 30.41 8.14 10.00
C GLU A 275 29.95 8.51 11.42
N HIS A 276 30.15 7.59 12.36
CA HIS A 276 29.76 7.76 13.77
C HIS A 276 28.26 8.02 14.03
N ALA A 277 27.41 8.01 13.00
CA ALA A 277 25.98 8.05 13.20
C ALA A 277 25.49 6.76 13.86
N PHE A 278 24.42 6.87 14.65
CA PHE A 278 23.82 5.78 15.39
C PHE A 278 22.31 5.79 15.17
N VAL A 279 21.81 4.80 14.43
CA VAL A 279 20.39 4.61 14.13
C VAL A 279 19.92 3.37 14.87
N ARG A 280 18.93 3.52 15.76
CA ARG A 280 18.39 2.39 16.54
C ARG A 280 16.87 2.37 16.54
N ASP A 281 16.28 1.19 16.47
CA ASP A 281 14.83 0.99 16.58
C ASP A 281 14.03 1.87 15.60
N SER A 282 14.59 2.19 14.44
CA SER A 282 14.06 3.23 13.55
C SER A 282 13.77 2.69 12.15
N ILE A 283 12.95 3.43 11.40
CA ILE A 283 12.72 3.18 9.98
C ILE A 283 13.19 4.41 9.22
N ILE A 284 14.12 4.23 8.29
CA ILE A 284 14.61 5.30 7.43
C ILE A 284 14.08 5.03 6.03
N LEU A 285 13.10 5.83 5.59
CA LEU A 285 12.45 5.70 4.28
C LEU A 285 13.39 6.15 3.14
N PRO A 286 13.05 5.84 1.87
CA PRO A 286 13.98 5.95 0.75
C PRO A 286 14.70 7.29 0.62
N TYR A 287 15.94 7.21 0.14
CA TYR A 287 16.75 8.35 -0.31
C TYR A 287 17.11 9.38 0.77
N ASN A 288 17.08 9.01 2.04
CA ASN A 288 17.56 9.89 3.10
C ASN A 288 19.09 9.88 3.22
N ARG A 289 19.69 11.05 3.41
CA ARG A 289 21.10 11.27 3.73
C ARG A 289 21.25 11.82 5.14
N ILE A 290 21.92 11.04 5.99
CA ILE A 290 22.09 11.29 7.42
C ILE A 290 23.54 11.67 7.70
N GLY A 291 23.74 12.84 8.31
CA GLY A 291 25.06 13.37 8.64
C GLY A 291 25.83 12.60 9.71
N ALA A 292 27.13 12.90 9.79
CA ALA A 292 28.05 12.25 10.72
C ALA A 292 27.70 12.56 12.20
N GLY A 293 27.86 11.55 13.06
CA GLY A 293 27.60 11.63 14.50
C GLY A 293 26.14 11.80 14.91
N THR A 294 25.21 11.77 13.95
CA THR A 294 23.78 11.90 14.22
C THR A 294 23.22 10.68 14.95
N ARG A 295 22.28 10.91 15.88
CA ARG A 295 21.61 9.87 16.66
C ARG A 295 20.12 9.88 16.36
N ILE A 296 19.61 8.77 15.84
CA ILE A 296 18.19 8.55 15.54
C ILE A 296 17.74 7.34 16.34
N ILE A 297 16.77 7.50 17.22
CA ILE A 297 16.30 6.42 18.10
C ILE A 297 14.78 6.42 18.11
N ARG A 298 14.15 5.30 17.72
CA ARG A 298 12.68 5.18 17.66
C ARG A 298 12.01 6.32 16.90
N ALA A 299 12.40 6.48 15.65
CA ALA A 299 11.80 7.45 14.75
C ALA A 299 11.52 6.81 13.38
N ILE A 300 10.60 7.41 12.65
CA ILE A 300 10.39 7.14 11.23
C ILE A 300 10.81 8.39 10.46
N ILE A 301 11.92 8.29 9.72
CA ILE A 301 12.38 9.38 8.87
C ILE A 301 11.72 9.21 7.50
N ASP A 302 10.86 10.17 7.17
CA ASP A 302 10.04 10.11 5.96
C ASP A 302 10.86 10.22 4.67
N GLU A 303 10.31 9.74 3.55
CA GLU A 303 11.00 9.64 2.27
C GLU A 303 11.36 11.00 1.69
N ARG A 304 12.39 11.01 0.85
CA ARG A 304 12.82 12.21 0.14
C ARG A 304 12.79 11.98 -1.35
N THR A 305 12.04 12.79 -2.06
CA THR A 305 12.19 12.96 -3.50
C THR A 305 13.26 14.03 -3.74
N ASP A 306 13.89 14.05 -4.92
CA ASP A 306 14.74 15.18 -5.35
C ASP A 306 16.13 15.32 -4.74
N LEU A 307 16.81 14.20 -4.44
CA LEU A 307 18.26 14.26 -4.27
C LEU A 307 18.96 14.06 -5.61
N ASP A 308 19.40 15.17 -6.19
CA ASP A 308 20.44 15.18 -7.21
C ASP A 308 21.58 14.24 -6.75
N PRO A 309 21.89 13.18 -7.53
CA PRO A 309 22.98 12.27 -7.22
C PRO A 309 24.30 12.99 -6.94
N GLU A 310 24.54 14.14 -7.58
CA GLU A 310 25.76 14.96 -7.43
C GLU A 310 25.72 15.90 -6.21
N SER A 311 24.53 16.10 -5.62
CA SER A 311 24.39 16.92 -4.42
C SER A 311 24.95 16.18 -3.20
N ASN A 312 25.65 16.90 -2.32
CA ASN A 312 26.06 16.40 -1.00
C ASN A 312 25.12 16.88 0.12
N TYR A 313 23.90 17.32 -0.23
CA TYR A 313 22.95 17.83 0.73
C TYR A 313 22.51 16.72 1.72
N LEU A 314 22.63 17.02 3.02
CA LEU A 314 22.17 16.15 4.09
C LEU A 314 20.74 16.49 4.47
N ASN A 315 19.83 15.51 4.41
CA ASN A 315 18.46 15.68 4.88
C ASN A 315 18.41 15.87 6.40
N ILE A 316 19.30 15.18 7.10
CA ILE A 316 19.54 15.35 8.53
C ILE A 316 21.00 15.73 8.70
N GLY A 317 21.25 16.91 9.26
CA GLY A 317 22.60 17.45 9.45
C GLY A 317 23.48 16.61 10.37
N ASN A 318 24.72 17.05 10.56
CA ASN A 318 25.68 16.39 11.46
C ASN A 318 25.28 16.60 12.92
N GLN A 319 25.57 15.61 13.78
CA GLN A 319 25.37 15.66 15.24
C GLN A 319 23.91 15.94 15.67
N CYS A 320 22.93 15.68 14.81
CA CYS A 320 21.52 15.82 15.14
C CYS A 320 21.08 14.72 16.14
N ARG A 321 20.03 14.99 16.91
CA ARG A 321 19.37 14.02 17.79
C ARG A 321 17.89 14.00 17.46
N ILE A 322 17.38 12.85 17.03
CA ILE A 322 16.01 12.68 16.56
C ILE A 322 15.37 11.45 17.22
N GLY A 323 14.08 11.55 17.50
CA GLY A 323 13.26 10.51 18.13
C GLY A 323 13.32 10.52 19.65
N SER A 324 12.88 9.42 20.26
CA SER A 324 12.60 9.37 21.70
C SER A 324 13.43 8.35 22.48
N ASN A 325 13.63 8.66 23.76
CA ASN A 325 14.19 7.72 24.74
C ASN A 325 13.12 6.80 25.37
N ASP A 326 11.84 6.97 25.04
CA ASP A 326 10.70 6.18 25.55
C ASP A 326 10.70 4.72 25.10
N GLU A 327 10.06 3.82 25.84
CA GLU A 327 10.09 2.37 25.55
C GLU A 327 9.49 2.01 24.16
N PHE A 328 8.48 2.75 23.69
CA PHE A 328 7.74 2.50 22.45
C PHE A 328 7.65 3.77 21.59
N ILE A 329 7.52 3.60 20.27
CA ILE A 329 7.22 4.72 19.35
C ILE A 329 5.79 5.22 19.61
N LYS A 330 5.62 6.54 19.70
CA LYS A 330 4.32 7.20 19.84
C LYS A 330 3.88 7.77 18.51
N ASN A 331 2.63 8.23 18.45
CA ASN A 331 2.15 8.94 17.27
C ASN A 331 2.91 10.24 16.99
N GLU A 332 3.46 10.90 18.00
CA GLU A 332 4.13 12.20 17.88
C GLU A 332 5.62 12.12 17.50
N ASP A 333 6.18 10.91 17.39
CA ASP A 333 7.60 10.62 17.12
C ASP A 333 7.90 10.42 15.62
#